data_AF-A0A920VZF9-F1
#
_entry.id   AF-A0A920VZF9-F1
#
_cell.length_a   1.000
_cell.length_b   1.000
_cell.length_c   1.000
_cell.angle_alpha   90.00
_cell.angle_beta   90.00
_cell.angle_gamma   90.00
#
_symmetry.space_group_name_H-M   'P 1'
#
loop_
_entity.id
_entity.type
_entity.pdbx_description
1 polymer ?
#
loop_
_entity_poly.entity_id
_entity_poly.type
_entity_poly.pdbx_seq_one_letter_code
_entity_poly.pdbx_strand_id
1 'polypeptide(L)'
;MEEGLAELVSYGRICSDSYTGLRALLTPTNRKLSAHKRHNRKAMFGVEDAGRWSLLNTFQEEVVQEEPNKKPSWKWEVLDEEQIERLISIYLQRWGIVIRSLLEREFHAPPWRVLLIHLRKLELRGVLRGGRFVTGIGGEQFAFPETVDALRKFKKDKKNKEGVAQPYYCLAASDPLNLLS
;
A
#
# COMPACT_ATOMS: atom_id res chain seq x y z
N MET A 1 -24.46 20.30 -1.38
CA MET A 1 -23.91 19.31 -0.41
C MET A 1 -23.03 18.28 -1.13
N GLU A 2 -23.51 17.68 -2.23
CA GLU A 2 -22.72 16.72 -3.02
C GLU A 2 -21.41 17.29 -3.60
N GLU A 3 -21.41 18.54 -4.07
CA GLU A 3 -20.19 19.19 -4.61
C GLU A 3 -19.09 19.33 -3.56
N GLY A 4 -19.43 19.71 -2.32
CA GLY A 4 -18.44 19.80 -1.24
C GLY A 4 -17.85 18.44 -0.84
N LEU A 5 -18.65 17.37 -0.90
CA LEU A 5 -18.13 16.00 -0.72
C LEU A 5 -17.25 15.57 -1.88
N ALA A 6 -17.63 15.87 -3.13
CA ALA A 6 -16.80 15.58 -4.30
C ALA A 6 -15.45 16.28 -4.22
N GLU A 7 -15.43 17.54 -3.80
CA GLU A 7 -14.22 18.33 -3.60
C GLU A 7 -13.34 17.71 -2.51
N LEU A 8 -13.89 17.39 -1.34
CA LEU A 8 -13.14 16.77 -0.24
C LEU A 8 -12.61 15.37 -0.59
N VAL A 9 -13.37 14.57 -1.35
CA VAL A 9 -12.92 13.28 -1.88
C VAL A 9 -11.81 13.48 -2.91
N SER A 10 -11.91 14.49 -3.79
CA SER A 10 -10.86 14.80 -4.76
C SER A 10 -9.55 15.22 -4.11
N TYR A 11 -9.63 15.91 -2.96
CA TYR A 11 -8.48 16.23 -2.12
C TYR A 11 -8.03 15.07 -1.22
N GLY A 12 -8.70 13.91 -1.27
CA GLY A 12 -8.38 12.74 -0.44
C GLY A 12 -8.59 12.98 1.07
N ARG A 13 -9.47 13.92 1.45
CA ARG A 13 -9.74 14.26 2.86
C ARG A 13 -10.88 13.46 3.48
N ILE A 14 -11.70 12.79 2.68
CA ILE A 14 -12.84 11.99 3.14
C ILE A 14 -12.91 10.68 2.33
N CYS A 15 -13.29 9.60 3.00
CA CYS A 15 -13.56 8.29 2.40
C CYS A 15 -15.00 7.85 2.72
N SER A 16 -15.50 6.82 2.03
CA SER A 16 -16.79 6.17 2.31
C SER A 16 -16.56 4.67 2.49
N ASP A 17 -17.39 4.04 3.32
CA ASP A 17 -17.45 2.59 3.47
C ASP A 17 -18.05 1.85 2.25
N SER A 18 -18.61 2.59 1.27
CA SER A 18 -19.21 2.03 0.05
C SER A 18 -18.69 2.67 -1.24
N TYR A 19 -18.55 1.85 -2.28
CA TYR A 19 -18.15 2.29 -3.62
C TYR A 19 -19.28 2.95 -4.42
N THR A 20 -20.55 2.76 -4.04
CA THR A 20 -21.72 3.36 -4.74
C THR A 20 -21.68 4.89 -4.69
N GLY A 21 -21.45 5.44 -3.50
CA GLY A 21 -21.37 6.89 -3.29
C GLY A 21 -20.17 7.55 -3.94
N LEU A 22 -19.00 6.92 -3.80
CA LEU A 22 -17.77 7.43 -4.39
C LEU A 22 -17.87 7.48 -5.92
N ARG A 23 -18.46 6.45 -6.54
CA ARG A 23 -18.74 6.45 -7.99
C ARG A 23 -19.74 7.52 -8.40
N ALA A 24 -20.75 7.82 -7.59
CA ALA A 24 -21.71 8.89 -7.86
C ALA A 24 -21.03 10.28 -7.92
N LEU A 25 -20.02 10.51 -7.07
CA LEU A 25 -19.24 11.76 -7.03
C LEU A 25 -18.20 11.85 -8.16
N LEU A 26 -17.52 10.74 -8.49
CA LEU A 26 -16.52 10.71 -9.57
C LEU A 26 -17.13 10.66 -10.98
N THR A 27 -18.40 10.30 -11.11
CA THR A 27 -19.06 10.24 -12.42
C THR A 27 -19.28 11.66 -12.94
N PRO A 28 -18.66 12.05 -14.09
CA PRO A 28 -18.81 13.38 -14.63
C PRO A 28 -20.28 13.66 -14.95
N THR A 29 -20.72 14.91 -14.74
CA THR A 29 -22.12 15.34 -14.88
C THR A 29 -22.73 14.95 -16.24
N ASN A 30 -21.93 14.94 -17.32
CA ASN A 30 -22.36 14.52 -18.65
C ASN A 30 -22.61 13.01 -18.81
N ARG A 31 -22.11 12.17 -17.89
CA ARG A 31 -22.39 10.73 -17.83
C ARG A 31 -23.41 10.37 -16.75
N LYS A 32 -23.83 11.34 -15.92
CA LYS A 32 -24.96 11.15 -15.01
C LYS A 32 -26.21 11.00 -15.89
N LEU A 33 -26.75 9.79 -15.95
CA LEU A 33 -28.00 9.51 -16.66
C LEU A 33 -29.05 10.47 -16.11
N SER A 34 -29.45 11.44 -16.93
CA SER A 34 -30.48 12.42 -16.59
C SER A 34 -31.72 11.68 -16.06
N ALA A 35 -32.02 11.90 -14.78
CA ALA A 35 -33.18 11.34 -14.10
C ALA A 35 -34.52 11.85 -14.68
N HIS A 36 -34.50 12.69 -15.72
CA HIS A 36 -35.65 13.40 -16.23
C HIS A 36 -36.51 12.63 -17.26
N LYS A 37 -36.25 11.34 -17.53
CA LYS A 37 -37.04 10.61 -18.55
C LYS A 37 -37.46 9.18 -18.26
N ARG A 38 -37.31 8.66 -17.03
CA ARG A 38 -37.89 7.35 -16.66
C ARG A 38 -38.46 7.36 -15.25
N HIS A 39 -39.77 7.58 -15.17
CA HIS A 39 -40.65 7.65 -14.00
C HIS A 39 -40.66 6.39 -13.09
N ASN A 40 -39.68 5.48 -13.12
CA ASN A 40 -39.75 4.32 -12.23
C ASN A 40 -38.43 3.62 -11.90
N ARG A 41 -37.28 4.29 -12.04
CA ARG A 41 -36.02 3.77 -11.49
C ARG A 41 -35.32 4.89 -10.75
N LYS A 42 -35.23 4.76 -9.42
CA LYS A 42 -34.30 5.55 -8.60
C LYS A 42 -32.92 5.47 -9.25
N ALA A 43 -32.18 6.58 -9.28
CA ALA A 43 -30.82 6.58 -9.78
C ALA A 43 -30.05 5.46 -9.07
N MET A 44 -29.46 4.52 -9.82
CA MET A 44 -28.80 3.33 -9.23
C MET A 44 -27.60 3.67 -8.32
N PHE A 45 -27.20 4.94 -8.25
CA PHE A 45 -26.03 5.44 -7.54
C PHE A 45 -26.30 6.85 -7.02
N GLY A 46 -27.10 6.99 -5.95
CA GLY A 46 -27.25 8.24 -5.22
C GLY A 46 -26.12 8.42 -4.19
N VAL A 47 -25.70 9.66 -3.94
CA VAL A 47 -24.74 9.98 -2.85
C VAL A 47 -25.32 9.63 -1.47
N GLU A 48 -26.65 9.55 -1.37
CA GLU A 48 -27.41 9.08 -0.21
C GLU A 48 -27.34 7.57 0.04
N ASP A 49 -27.07 6.75 -1.00
CA ASP A 49 -26.87 5.30 -0.92
C ASP A 49 -25.40 4.93 -0.66
N ALA A 50 -24.58 5.91 -0.29
CA ALA A 50 -23.13 5.80 -0.08
C ALA A 50 -22.70 5.21 1.26
N GLY A 51 -23.64 4.91 2.17
CA GLY A 51 -23.28 4.52 3.54
C GLY A 51 -22.61 5.66 4.32
N ARG A 52 -21.70 5.32 5.24
CA ARG A 52 -21.06 6.25 6.16
C ARG A 52 -19.80 6.86 5.54
N TRP A 53 -19.74 8.20 5.55
CA TRP A 53 -18.52 8.95 5.19
C TRP A 53 -17.63 9.14 6.43
N SER A 54 -16.32 8.95 6.28
CA SER A 54 -15.30 9.12 7.31
C SER A 54 -14.23 10.13 6.88
N LEU A 55 -13.85 11.01 7.79
CA LEU A 55 -12.79 12.00 7.54
C LEU A 55 -11.41 11.32 7.64
N LEU A 56 -10.56 11.55 6.65
CA LEU A 56 -9.19 11.09 6.63
C LEU A 56 -8.31 12.17 7.28
N ASN A 57 -7.73 11.86 8.44
CA ASN A 57 -6.81 12.76 9.15
C ASN A 57 -5.43 12.87 8.47
N THR A 58 -5.27 12.34 7.25
CA THR A 58 -4.02 12.31 6.49
C THR A 58 -3.47 13.72 6.18
N PHE A 59 -4.28 14.77 6.27
CA PHE A 59 -3.87 16.15 6.00
C PHE A 59 -4.20 17.10 7.15
N GLN A 60 -4.44 16.59 8.35
CA GLN A 60 -4.49 17.45 9.51
C GLN A 60 -3.06 17.97 9.72
N GLU A 61 -2.80 19.19 9.25
CA GLU A 61 -1.64 19.96 9.70
C GLU A 61 -1.79 20.06 11.21
N GLU A 62 -1.06 19.22 11.95
CA GLU A 62 -0.78 19.53 13.33
C GLU A 62 -0.20 20.94 13.31
N VAL A 63 -0.85 21.86 14.03
CA VAL A 63 -0.33 23.21 14.27
C VAL A 63 0.87 23.04 15.20
N VAL A 64 1.97 22.54 14.64
CA VAL A 64 3.26 22.46 15.29
C VAL A 64 3.76 23.89 15.31
N GLN A 65 3.84 24.48 16.51
CA GLN A 65 4.49 25.76 16.72
C GLN A 65 5.88 25.69 16.08
N GLU A 66 6.07 26.45 15.00
CA GLU A 66 7.24 26.35 14.13
C GLU A 66 8.54 26.72 14.87
N GLU A 67 9.45 25.75 15.03
CA GLU A 67 10.87 26.05 15.16
C GLU A 67 11.42 26.42 13.76
N PRO A 68 12.05 27.58 13.57
CA PRO A 68 12.23 28.21 12.25
C PRO A 68 13.32 27.60 11.35
N ASN A 69 13.72 26.33 11.52
CA ASN A 69 14.84 25.77 10.75
C ASN A 69 14.73 24.31 10.29
N LYS A 70 13.56 23.67 10.37
CA LYS A 70 13.34 22.39 9.68
C LYS A 70 12.80 22.68 8.29
N LYS A 71 13.69 22.69 7.29
CA LYS A 71 13.28 22.60 5.88
C LYS A 71 12.37 21.37 5.75
N PRO A 72 11.09 21.49 5.35
CA PRO A 72 10.17 20.36 5.33
C PRO A 72 10.72 19.35 4.35
N SER A 73 11.19 18.24 4.90
CA SER A 73 11.83 17.23 4.12
C SER A 73 10.70 16.29 3.66
N TRP A 74 10.11 16.68 2.53
CA TRP A 74 9.53 15.81 1.51
C TRP A 74 8.39 14.86 1.96
N LYS A 75 7.11 15.22 1.73
CA LYS A 75 5.85 14.41 1.61
C LYS A 75 5.50 13.30 2.63
N TRP A 76 6.47 12.66 3.28
CA TRP A 76 6.33 11.45 4.10
C TRP A 76 6.54 11.72 5.58
N GLU A 77 6.89 12.96 5.96
CA GLU A 77 6.75 13.48 7.33
C GLU A 77 5.28 13.51 7.80
N VAL A 78 4.33 13.31 6.87
CA VAL A 78 2.89 13.20 7.14
C VAL A 78 2.49 11.85 7.73
N LEU A 79 3.27 10.79 7.46
CA LEU A 79 2.94 9.46 7.97
C LEU A 79 3.44 9.29 9.40
N ASP A 80 2.54 8.92 10.31
CA ASP A 80 2.91 8.56 11.68
C ASP A 80 3.68 7.21 11.72
N GLU A 81 4.33 6.93 12.84
CA GLU A 81 5.13 5.70 13.00
C GLU A 81 4.31 4.43 12.78
N GLU A 82 3.06 4.40 13.25
CA GLU A 82 2.18 3.26 13.09
C GLU A 82 1.75 3.04 11.63
N GLN A 83 1.51 4.12 10.88
CA GLN A 83 1.19 4.09 9.46
C GLN A 83 2.37 3.56 8.65
N ILE A 84 3.59 3.94 8.99
CA ILE A 84 4.80 3.39 8.35
C ILE A 84 4.96 1.91 8.67
N GLU A 85 4.75 1.49 9.93
CA GLU A 85 4.81 0.07 10.31
C GLU A 85 3.71 -0.77 9.61
N ARG A 86 2.50 -0.21 9.48
CA ARG A 86 1.40 -0.82 8.70
C ARG A 86 1.78 -0.95 7.22
N LEU A 87 2.35 0.09 6.61
CA LEU A 87 2.81 0.08 5.22
C LEU A 87 3.90 -0.98 5.00
N ILE A 88 4.87 -1.09 5.92
CA ILE A 88 5.90 -2.15 5.90
C ILE A 88 5.24 -3.54 5.92
N SER A 89 4.24 -3.73 6.80
CA SER A 89 3.50 -4.99 6.90
C SER A 89 2.79 -5.34 5.59
N ILE A 90 2.19 -4.35 4.92
CA ILE A 90 1.56 -4.54 3.60
C ILE A 90 2.60 -4.98 2.56
N TYR A 91 3.77 -4.34 2.50
CA TYR A 91 4.82 -4.72 1.56
C TYR A 91 5.35 -6.13 1.82
N LEU A 92 5.51 -6.51 3.09
CA LEU A 92 5.94 -7.86 3.47
C LEU A 92 4.89 -8.92 3.17
N GLN A 93 3.60 -8.62 3.37
CA GLN A 93 2.52 -9.55 2.99
C GLN A 93 2.43 -9.72 1.47
N ARG A 94 2.69 -8.65 0.72
CA ARG A 94 2.64 -8.67 -0.76
C ARG A 94 3.82 -9.39 -1.40
N TRP A 95 5.03 -9.19 -0.87
CA TRP A 95 6.27 -9.68 -1.49
C TRP A 95 7.00 -10.77 -0.70
N GLY A 96 6.65 -10.98 0.57
CA GLY A 96 7.37 -11.84 1.51
C GLY A 96 8.68 -11.22 2.01
N ILE A 97 9.44 -10.58 1.12
CA ILE A 97 10.73 -9.95 1.39
C ILE A 97 10.71 -8.51 0.87
N VAL A 98 11.11 -7.57 1.72
CA VAL A 98 11.30 -6.17 1.35
C VAL A 98 12.78 -5.92 1.06
N ILE A 99 13.03 -5.31 -0.10
CA ILE A 99 14.36 -4.95 -0.62
C ILE A 99 14.27 -3.59 -1.31
N ARG A 100 15.37 -2.84 -1.28
CA ARG A 100 15.43 -1.49 -1.85
C ARG A 100 15.04 -1.45 -3.33
N SER A 101 15.57 -2.36 -4.15
CA SER A 101 15.33 -2.38 -5.59
C SER A 101 13.88 -2.67 -5.96
N LEU A 102 13.14 -3.41 -5.12
CA LEU A 102 11.71 -3.67 -5.31
C LEU A 102 10.89 -2.44 -4.93
N LEU A 103 11.27 -1.79 -3.83
CA LEU A 103 10.62 -0.56 -3.37
C LEU A 103 10.77 0.57 -4.39
N GLU A 104 11.92 0.68 -5.06
CA GLU A 104 12.16 1.67 -6.12
C GLU A 104 11.23 1.52 -7.33
N ARG A 105 10.61 0.34 -7.52
CA ARG A 105 9.62 0.08 -8.59
C ARG A 105 8.18 0.37 -8.13
N GLU A 106 7.94 0.55 -6.84
CA GLU A 106 6.61 0.77 -6.30
C GLU A 106 6.18 2.23 -6.43
N PHE A 107 5.00 2.43 -7.00
CA PHE A 107 4.46 3.77 -7.16
C PHE A 107 4.09 4.36 -5.80
N HIS A 108 4.55 5.57 -5.52
CA HIS A 108 4.32 6.25 -4.24
C HIS A 108 4.87 5.50 -3.01
N ALA A 109 5.96 4.75 -3.16
CA ALA A 109 6.67 4.26 -1.98
C ALA A 109 7.43 5.41 -1.27
N PRO A 110 7.50 5.41 0.08
CA PRO A 110 8.46 6.24 0.78
C PRO A 110 9.89 5.86 0.35
N PRO A 111 10.81 6.83 0.21
CA PRO A 111 12.24 6.60 0.09
C PRO A 111 12.76 5.60 1.11
N TRP A 112 13.64 4.72 0.62
CA TRP A 112 14.24 3.64 1.40
C TRP A 112 14.78 4.08 2.76
N ARG A 113 15.36 5.28 2.86
CA ARG A 113 15.93 5.81 4.11
C ARG A 113 14.88 5.92 5.23
N VAL A 114 13.65 6.32 4.92
CA VAL A 114 12.57 6.42 5.92
C VAL A 114 12.15 5.02 6.36
N LEU A 115 11.87 4.11 5.43
CA LEU A 115 11.49 2.74 5.80
C LEU A 115 12.61 2.02 6.57
N LEU A 116 13.87 2.22 6.20
CA LEU A 116 15.01 1.54 6.82
C LEU A 116 15.11 1.78 8.33
N ILE A 117 14.77 2.99 8.79
CA ILE A 117 14.79 3.32 10.23
C ILE A 117 13.75 2.45 10.96
N HIS A 118 12.55 2.32 10.42
CA HIS A 118 11.48 1.50 11.00
C HIS A 118 11.74 0.00 10.83
N LEU A 119 12.28 -0.44 9.70
CA LEU A 119 12.69 -1.83 9.48
C LEU A 119 13.73 -2.28 10.52
N ARG A 120 14.73 -1.44 10.82
CA ARG A 120 15.72 -1.71 11.88
C ARG A 120 15.10 -1.72 13.27
N LYS A 121 14.17 -0.81 13.58
CA LYS A 121 13.41 -0.84 14.85
C LYS A 121 12.64 -2.16 15.00
N LEU A 122 11.92 -2.58 13.96
CA LEU A 122 11.16 -3.82 13.96
C LEU A 122 12.06 -5.07 14.04
N GLU A 123 13.25 -5.02 13.45
CA GLU A 123 14.26 -6.06 13.61
C GLU A 123 14.78 -6.15 15.06
N LEU A 124 15.10 -5.00 15.68
CA LEU A 124 15.53 -4.95 17.08
C LEU A 124 14.44 -5.45 18.04
N ARG A 125 13.16 -5.22 17.72
CA ARG A 125 12.01 -5.79 18.44
C ARG A 125 11.82 -7.30 18.18
N GLY A 126 12.53 -7.88 17.22
CA GLY A 126 12.41 -9.28 16.83
C GLY A 126 11.20 -9.60 15.95
N VAL A 127 10.45 -8.59 15.50
CA VAL A 127 9.29 -8.74 14.59
C VAL A 127 9.75 -9.12 13.19
N LEU A 128 10.85 -8.53 12.74
CA LEU A 128 11.47 -8.81 11.44
C LEU A 128 12.85 -9.43 11.60
N ARG A 129 13.33 -10.04 10.52
CA ARG A 129 14.72 -10.47 10.38
C ARG A 129 15.36 -9.71 9.22
N GLY A 130 16.46 -9.02 9.50
CA GLY A 130 17.36 -8.48 8.49
C GLY A 130 18.38 -9.53 8.05
N GLY A 131 18.79 -9.49 6.78
CA GLY A 131 19.83 -10.37 6.27
C GLY A 131 19.88 -10.46 4.75
N ARG A 132 20.43 -11.58 4.28
CA ARG A 132 20.49 -11.95 2.85
C ARG A 132 19.88 -13.33 2.69
N PHE A 133 18.62 -13.36 2.25
CA PHE A 133 17.85 -14.60 2.11
C PHE A 133 17.89 -15.13 0.67
N VAL A 134 17.87 -14.23 -0.32
CA VAL A 134 17.85 -14.56 -1.76
C VAL A 134 19.14 -14.10 -2.42
N THR A 135 19.78 -14.99 -3.18
CA THR A 135 20.99 -14.70 -3.97
C THR A 135 20.64 -13.97 -5.26
N GLY A 136 21.57 -13.17 -5.80
CA GLY A 136 21.38 -12.42 -7.06
C GLY A 136 20.71 -11.06 -6.89
N ILE A 137 20.24 -10.74 -5.68
CA ILE A 137 19.70 -9.44 -5.33
C ILE A 137 20.64 -8.75 -4.35
N GLY A 138 21.14 -7.57 -4.75
CA GLY A 138 22.00 -6.74 -3.92
C GLY A 138 21.24 -6.03 -2.81
N GLY A 139 21.94 -5.68 -1.74
CA GLY A 139 21.41 -4.89 -0.63
C GLY A 139 20.94 -5.70 0.57
N GLU A 140 20.38 -4.98 1.53
CA GLU A 140 19.83 -5.49 2.79
C GLU A 140 18.38 -5.97 2.54
N GLN A 141 18.01 -7.13 3.09
CA GLN A 141 16.71 -7.75 2.90
C GLN A 141 16.02 -7.90 4.26
N PHE A 142 14.73 -7.61 4.32
CA PHE A 142 13.92 -7.77 5.53
C PHE A 142 12.73 -8.68 5.24
N ALA A 143 12.47 -9.61 6.16
CA ALA A 143 11.35 -10.55 6.05
C ALA A 143 10.80 -10.89 7.43
N PHE A 144 9.56 -11.40 7.49
CA PHE A 144 9.05 -12.02 8.71
C PHE A 144 9.87 -13.29 9.05
N PRO A 145 10.07 -13.62 10.34
CA PRO A 145 10.77 -14.84 10.75
C PRO A 145 10.20 -16.10 10.09
N GLU A 146 8.87 -16.19 10.01
CA GLU A 146 8.16 -17.31 9.38
C GLU A 146 8.49 -17.46 7.89
N THR A 147 8.59 -16.32 7.17
CA THR A 147 8.99 -16.31 5.76
C THR A 147 10.43 -16.79 5.60
N VAL A 148 11.34 -16.39 6.49
CA VAL A 148 12.72 -16.88 6.48
C VAL A 148 12.79 -18.39 6.71
N ASP A 149 11.99 -18.91 7.64
CA ASP A 149 11.93 -20.34 7.91
C ASP A 149 11.34 -21.12 6.73
N ALA A 150 10.32 -20.58 6.06
CA ALA A 150 9.78 -21.14 4.83
C ALA A 150 10.84 -21.19 3.71
N LEU A 151 11.62 -20.13 3.52
CA LEU A 151 12.72 -20.08 2.55
C LEU A 151 13.83 -21.10 2.87
N ARG A 152 14.15 -21.29 4.14
CA ARG A 152 15.12 -22.31 4.59
C ARG A 152 14.63 -23.72 4.31
N LYS A 153 13.35 -24.01 4.59
CA LYS A 153 12.70 -25.29 4.27
C LYS A 153 12.71 -25.53 2.75
N PHE A 154 12.31 -24.55 1.96
CA PHE A 154 12.34 -24.62 0.49
C PHE A 154 13.75 -24.92 -0.05
N LYS A 155 14.79 -24.27 0.49
CA LYS A 155 16.19 -24.56 0.12
C LYS A 155 16.59 -26.00 0.44
N LYS A 156 16.17 -26.54 1.61
CA LYS A 156 16.44 -27.93 2.01
C LYS A 156 15.72 -28.91 1.07
N ASP A 157 14.47 -28.65 0.75
CA ASP A 157 13.69 -29.49 -0.17
C ASP A 157 14.26 -29.47 -1.59
N LYS A 158 14.73 -28.31 -2.06
CA LYS A 158 15.40 -28.18 -3.36
C LYS A 158 16.68 -29.02 -3.41
N LYS A 159 17.50 -29.01 -2.35
CA LYS A 159 18.69 -29.86 -2.24
C LYS A 159 18.35 -31.35 -2.27
N ASN A 160 17.29 -31.76 -1.56
CA ASN A 160 16.86 -33.16 -1.55
C ASN A 160 16.34 -33.64 -2.91
N LYS A 161 15.91 -32.72 -3.78
CA LYS A 161 15.40 -32.98 -5.13
C LYS A 161 16.45 -32.72 -6.23
N GLU A 162 17.73 -32.54 -5.88
CA GLU A 162 18.82 -32.40 -6.85
C GLU A 162 18.87 -33.66 -7.75
N GLY A 163 18.45 -33.51 -9.01
CA GLY A 163 18.35 -34.60 -10.00
C GLY A 163 16.96 -34.76 -10.63
N VAL A 164 15.92 -34.16 -10.07
CA VAL A 164 14.56 -34.12 -10.66
C VAL A 164 14.41 -32.83 -11.49
N ALA A 165 13.75 -32.93 -12.66
CA ALA A 165 13.44 -31.77 -13.49
C ALA A 165 12.79 -30.65 -12.66
N GLN A 166 13.27 -29.41 -12.81
CA GLN A 166 12.75 -28.31 -12.00
C GLN A 166 11.30 -28.02 -12.36
N PRO A 167 10.42 -27.83 -11.35
CA PRO A 167 9.04 -27.47 -11.61
C PRO A 167 8.98 -26.11 -12.30
N TYR A 168 8.17 -26.01 -13.36
CA TYR A 168 7.82 -24.74 -13.97
C TYR A 168 6.77 -24.05 -13.11
N TYR A 169 6.97 -22.76 -12.82
CA TYR A 169 6.00 -21.93 -12.11
C TYR A 169 5.39 -20.94 -13.10
N CYS A 170 4.06 -21.00 -13.27
CA CYS A 170 3.33 -19.99 -14.01
C CYS A 170 3.00 -18.84 -13.06
N LEU A 171 3.59 -17.67 -13.29
CA LEU A 171 3.28 -16.43 -12.56
C LEU A 171 2.25 -15.63 -13.35
N ALA A 172 1.28 -15.04 -12.67
CA ALA A 172 0.33 -14.14 -13.31
C ALA A 172 1.05 -12.85 -13.74
N ALA A 173 0.62 -12.23 -14.85
CA ALA A 173 1.22 -10.96 -15.30
C ALA A 173 1.04 -9.82 -14.29
N SER A 174 -0.01 -9.88 -13.48
CA SER A 174 -0.29 -8.96 -12.38
C SER A 174 0.40 -9.34 -11.06
N ASP A 175 1.16 -10.44 -11.03
CA ASP A 175 1.85 -10.86 -9.82
C ASP A 175 2.92 -9.81 -9.49
N PRO A 176 2.96 -9.28 -8.25
CA PRO A 176 3.99 -8.35 -7.86
C PRO A 176 5.43 -8.89 -8.00
N LEU A 177 5.63 -10.21 -8.02
CA LEU A 177 6.93 -10.85 -8.30
C LEU A 177 7.42 -10.65 -9.73
N ASN A 178 6.53 -10.28 -10.68
CA ASN A 178 6.91 -9.90 -12.03
C ASN A 178 7.78 -8.63 -12.07
N LEU A 179 7.88 -7.89 -10.95
CA LEU A 179 8.80 -6.77 -10.81
C LEU A 179 10.27 -7.19 -10.62
N LEU A 180 10.58 -8.49 -10.49
CA LEU A 180 11.94 -8.99 -10.30
C LEU A 180 12.56 -9.60 -11.56
N SER A 181 11.78 -9.76 -12.64
CA SER A 181 12.29 -10.20 -13.95
C SER A 181 12.97 -9.08 -14.72
#